data_AF-A0A0G8C030-F1
#
_entry.id   AF-A0A0G8C030-F1
#
_cell.length_a   1.000
_cell.length_b   1.000
_cell.length_c   1.000
_cell.angle_alpha   90.00
_cell.angle_beta   90.00
_cell.angle_gamma   90.00
#
_symmetry.space_group_name_H-M   'P 1'
#
loop_
_entity.id
_entity.type
_entity.pdbx_description
1 polymer ?
#
loop_
_entity_poly.entity_id
_entity_poly.type
_entity_poly.pdbx_seq_one_letter_code
_entity_poly.pdbx_strand_id
1 'polypeptide(L)' 'MSKYNNKKVKLDDHVFDSKAEANYYAGLKIRQATEGISSFELQPRFILQPAFIKSGKNIKQLHIG' A
#
# COMPACT_ATOMS: atom_id res chain seq x y z
N MET A 1 -15.55 19.32 -0.13
CA MET A 1 -15.32 19.15 -1.58
C MET A 1 -14.22 18.11 -1.77
N SER A 2 -14.58 16.83 -1.98
CA SER A 2 -13.58 15.79 -2.27
C SER A 2 -13.02 16.05 -3.66
N LYS A 3 -11.73 16.39 -3.75
CA LYS A 3 -11.05 16.80 -5.00
C LYS A 3 -10.99 15.68 -6.05
N TYR A 4 -11.30 14.45 -5.65
CA TYR A 4 -11.41 13.29 -6.51
C TYR A 4 -12.66 12.52 -6.10
N ASN A 5 -13.64 12.41 -7.00
CA ASN A 5 -14.86 11.63 -6.80
C ASN A 5 -14.57 10.12 -6.97
N ASN A 6 -13.46 9.66 -6.39
CA ASN A 6 -13.03 8.27 -6.47
C ASN A 6 -13.99 7.46 -5.60
N LYS A 7 -14.72 6.58 -6.26
CA LYS A 7 -15.60 5.62 -5.58
C LYS A 7 -14.72 4.50 -5.06
N LYS A 8 -14.89 4.16 -3.78
CA LYS A 8 -14.27 2.96 -3.21
C LYS A 8 -14.73 1.75 -4.03
N VAL A 9 -13.79 0.88 -4.38
CA VAL A 9 -14.06 -0.33 -5.16
C VAL A 9 -13.76 -1.52 -4.29
N LYS A 10 -14.75 -2.41 -4.10
CA LYS A 10 -14.52 -3.71 -3.45
C LYS A 10 -14.15 -4.72 -4.52
N LEU A 11 -13.00 -5.37 -4.39
CA LEU A 11 -12.52 -6.41 -5.29
C LEU A 11 -11.84 -7.48 -4.45
N ASP A 12 -12.30 -8.73 -4.58
CA ASP A 12 -11.68 -9.92 -3.95
C ASP A 12 -11.41 -9.72 -2.44
N ASP A 13 -12.43 -9.22 -1.73
CA ASP A 13 -12.42 -8.86 -0.30
C ASP A 13 -11.54 -7.66 0.13
N HIS A 14 -10.81 -7.04 -0.80
CA HIS A 14 -10.13 -5.77 -0.55
C HIS A 14 -10.99 -4.57 -0.96
N VAL A 15 -10.95 -3.50 -0.16
CA VAL A 15 -11.59 -2.21 -0.49
C VAL A 15 -10.50 -1.23 -0.89
N PHE A 16 -10.50 -0.85 -2.17
CA PHE A 16 -9.57 0.13 -2.73
C PHE A 16 -10.20 1.51 -2.70
N ASP A 17 -9.40 2.55 -2.49
CA ASP A 17 -9.87 3.93 -2.48
C ASP A 17 -10.11 4.48 -3.90
N SER A 18 -9.60 3.78 -4.93
CA SER A 18 -9.84 4.12 -6.33
C SER A 18 -9.93 2.90 -7.26
N LYS A 19 -10.55 3.09 -8.44
CA LYS A 19 -10.56 2.09 -9.52
C LYS A 19 -9.16 1.80 -10.06
N ALA A 20 -8.25 2.79 -10.03
CA ALA A 20 -6.87 2.60 -10.50
C ALA A 20 -6.11 1.61 -9.61
N GLU A 21 -6.24 1.71 -8.29
CA GLU A 21 -5.65 0.74 -7.35
C GLU A 21 -6.23 -0.66 -7.52
N ALA A 22 -7.56 -0.77 -7.71
CA ALA A 22 -8.21 -2.06 -7.96
C ALA A 22 -7.69 -2.72 -9.26
N ASN A 23 -7.50 -1.93 -10.32
CA ASN A 23 -6.91 -2.43 -11.58
C ASN A 23 -5.45 -2.86 -11.40
N TYR A 24 -4.67 -2.12 -10.61
CA TYR A 24 -3.28 -2.48 -10.31
C TYR A 24 -3.21 -3.83 -9.56
N TYR A 25 -4.07 -4.03 -8.56
CA TYR A 25 -4.20 -5.30 -7.85
C TYR A 25 -4.61 -6.45 -8.78
N ALA A 26 -5.56 -6.22 -9.70
CA ALA A 26 -5.95 -7.23 -10.68
C ALA A 26 -4.76 -7.65 -11.59
N GLY A 27 -3.92 -6.70 -11.98
CA GLY A 27 -2.68 -6.97 -12.71
C GLY A 27 -1.67 -7.79 -11.91
N LEU A 28 -1.54 -7.53 -10.61
CA LEU A 28 -0.70 -8.33 -9.71
C LEU A 28 -1.20 -9.77 -9.61
N LYS A 29 -2.52 -10.01 -9.54
CA LYS A 29 -3.08 -11.37 -9.57
C LYS A 29 -2.78 -12.13 -10.85
N ILE A 30 -2.86 -11.45 -12.00
CA ILE A 30 -2.51 -12.06 -13.29
C ILE A 30 -1.03 -12.47 -13.27
N ARG A 31 -0.14 -11.55 -12.88
CA ARG A 31 1.30 -11.82 -12.73
C ARG A 31 1.58 -12.95 -11.74
N GLN A 32 0.85 -13.01 -10.63
CA GLN A 32 0.98 -14.12 -9.68
C GLN A 32 0.71 -15.47 -10.34
N ALA A 33 -0.34 -15.56 -11.15
CA ALA A 33 -0.72 -16.78 -11.86
C ALA A 33 0.25 -17.13 -13.00
N THR A 34 0.80 -16.15 -13.72
CA THR A 34 1.68 -16.39 -14.89
C THR A 34 3.18 -16.43 -14.57
N GLU A 35 3.66 -15.64 -13.61
CA GLU A 35 5.10 -15.48 -13.29
C GLU A 35 5.53 -16.35 -12.10
N GLY A 36 4.65 -17.17 -11.53
CA GLY A 36 4.98 -18.07 -10.41
C GLY A 36 5.32 -17.36 -9.11
N ILE A 37 4.82 -16.13 -8.91
CA ILE A 37 5.03 -15.35 -7.69
C ILE A 37 4.30 -16.03 -6.54
N SER A 38 5.02 -16.42 -5.48
CA SER A 38 4.43 -17.14 -4.34
C SER A 38 3.36 -16.34 -3.60
N SER A 39 3.55 -15.03 -3.45
CA SER A 39 2.59 -14.12 -2.84
C SER A 39 2.99 -12.67 -3.13
N PHE A 40 2.03 -11.74 -3.06
CA PHE A 40 2.27 -10.31 -3.10
C PHE A 40 1.51 -9.63 -1.96
N GLU A 41 2.09 -8.58 -1.38
CA GLU A 41 1.49 -7.84 -0.28
C GLU A 41 0.92 -6.51 -0.76
N LEU A 42 -0.27 -6.15 -0.30
CA LEU A 42 -0.90 -4.89 -0.62
C LEU A 42 -0.46 -3.79 0.37
N GLN A 43 0.10 -2.70 -0.14
CA GLN A 43 0.59 -1.54 0.63
C GLN A 43 1.53 -1.92 1.80
N PRO A 44 2.65 -2.63 1.53
CA PRO A 44 3.64 -2.90 2.57
C PRO A 44 4.20 -1.58 3.10
N ARG A 45 4.18 -1.41 4.42
CA ARG A 45 4.80 -0.26 5.09
C ARG A 45 6.22 -0.61 5.48
N PHE A 46 7.17 0.10 4.89
CA PHE A 46 8.58 -0.04 5.22
C PHE A 46 9.02 1.02 6.22
N ILE A 47 9.82 0.60 7.19
CA ILE A 47 10.44 1.48 8.15
C ILE A 47 11.74 1.97 7.53
N LEU A 48 11.78 3.24 7.10
CA LEU A 48 13.00 3.85 6.59
C LEU A 48 13.97 4.15 7.73
N GLN A 49 13.43 4.57 8.87
CA GLN A 49 14.22 4.92 10.03
C GLN A 49 13.43 4.62 11.31
N PRO A 50 13.99 3.84 12.25
CA PRO A 50 13.36 3.61 13.55
C PRO A 50 13.26 4.91 14.36
N ALA A 51 12.35 4.96 15.33
CA ALA A 51 12.33 6.06 16.29
C ALA A 51 13.63 6.05 17.12
N PHE A 52 14.21 7.22 17.37
CA PHE A 52 15.46 7.34 18.14
C PHE A 52 15.56 8.69 18.84
N ILE A 53 16.47 8.78 19.81
CA ILE A 53 16.71 10.02 20.56
C ILE A 53 17.93 10.72 19.97
N LYS A 54 17.77 11.98 19.56
CA LYS A 54 18.87 12.84 19.12
C LYS A 54 18.92 14.10 19.98
N SER A 55 20.02 14.30 20.71
CA SER A 55 20.23 15.49 21.54
C SER A 55 19.07 15.78 22.51
N GLY A 56 18.58 14.75 23.21
CA GLY A 56 17.46 14.87 24.15
C GLY A 56 16.07 15.00 23.51
N LYS A 57 15.95 14.99 22.17
CA LYS A 57 14.67 15.01 21.46
C LYS A 57 14.34 13.64 20.89
N ASN A 58 13.10 13.19 21.09
CA ASN A 58 12.56 11.98 20.48
C ASN A 58 12.19 12.25 19.02
N ILE A 59 12.88 11.60 18.08
CA ILE A 59 12.56 11.60 16.66
C ILE A 59 11.63 10.41 16.41
N LYS A 60 10.47 10.67 15.78
CA LYS A 60 9.51 9.63 15.42
C LYS A 60 10.04 8.77 14.27
N GLN A 61 9.54 7.55 14.23
CA GLN A 61 9.81 6.59 13.16
C GLN A 61 9.33 7.14 11.81
N LEU A 62 10.16 6.96 10.80
CA LEU A 62 9.84 7.31 9.42
C LEU A 62 9.43 6.05 8.66
N HIS A 63 8.26 6.10 8.04
CA HIS A 63 7.72 5.03 7.20
C HIS A 63 7.55 5.50 5.76
N ILE A 64 7.65 4.56 4.83
CA ILE A 64 7.23 4.73 3.43
C ILE A 64 6.27 3.59 3.07
N GLY A 65 5.17 3.92 2.39
CA GLY A 65 4.09 3.00 2.03
C GLY A 65 2.90 3.75 1.49
#